data_AF-A0A670KKI5-F1
#
_entry.id   AF-A0A670KKI5-F1
#
_cell.length_a   1.000
_cell.length_b   1.000
_cell.length_c   1.000
_cell.angle_alpha   90.00
_cell.angle_beta   90.00
_cell.angle_gamma   90.00
#
_symmetry.space_group_name_H-M   'P 1'
#
loop_
_entity.id
_entity.type
_entity.pdbx_description
1 polymer ?
#
loop_
_entity_poly.entity_id
_entity_poly.type
_entity_poly.pdbx_seq_one_letter_code
_entity_poly.pdbx_strand_id
1 'polypeptide(L)' 'MVEDEVRQLKTRMAALEEKFQLTLAPFLKVEVPGLEGTPADPIALLVHSLQKLDRIDSLSEQISFLEERLEICSCKNER' A
#
# COMPACT_ATOMS: atom_id res chain seq x y z
N MET A 1 -15.84 -17.56 38.79
CA MET A 1 -16.40 -17.49 37.42
C MET A 1 -15.84 -16.27 36.68
N VAL A 2 -16.09 -15.04 37.15
CA VAL A 2 -15.57 -13.81 36.52
C VAL A 2 -14.02 -13.76 36.47
N GLU A 3 -13.34 -14.20 37.53
CA GLU A 3 -11.86 -14.21 37.55
C GLU A 3 -11.24 -15.14 36.51
N ASP A 4 -11.89 -16.29 36.25
CA ASP A 4 -11.45 -17.24 35.22
C ASP A 4 -11.69 -16.69 33.81
N GLU A 5 -12.82 -16.01 33.59
CA GLU A 5 -13.12 -15.33 32.33
C GLU A 5 -12.14 -14.19 32.05
N VAL A 6 -11.82 -13.38 33.07
CA VAL A 6 -10.81 -12.31 32.97
C VAL A 6 -9.43 -12.90 32.67
N ARG A 7 -9.06 -14.02 33.31
CA ARG A 7 -7.80 -14.72 33.04
C ARG A 7 -7.76 -15.23 31.60
N GLN A 8 -8.82 -15.86 31.13
CA GLN A 8 -8.92 -16.36 29.76
C GLN A 8 -8.86 -15.22 28.73
N LEU A 9 -9.52 -14.09 29.02
CA LEU A 9 -9.49 -12.91 28.15
C LEU A 9 -8.07 -12.32 28.04
N LYS A 10 -7.35 -12.22 29.16
CA LYS A 10 -5.95 -11.76 29.18
C LYS A 10 -5.04 -12.66 28.34
N THR A 11 -5.17 -13.98 28.47
CA THR A 11 -4.40 -14.92 27.63
C THR A 11 -4.70 -14.74 26.15
N ARG A 12 -5.97 -14.53 25.78
CA ARG A 12 -6.37 -14.30 24.39
C ARG A 12 -5.86 -12.95 23.86
N MET A 13 -5.88 -11.90 24.68
CA MET A 13 -5.29 -10.61 24.31
C MET A 13 -3.79 -10.72 24.07
N ALA A 14 -3.06 -11.38 24.97
CA ALA A 14 -1.61 -11.56 24.82
C ALA A 14 -1.25 -12.32 23.53
N ALA A 15 -1.99 -13.39 23.21
CA ALA A 15 -1.79 -14.13 21.96
C ALA A 15 -2.13 -13.29 20.71
N LEU A 16 -3.11 -12.39 20.82
CA LEU A 16 -3.48 -11.50 19.73
C LEU A 16 -2.41 -10.42 19.50
N GLU A 17 -1.85 -9.86 20.58
CA GLU A 17 -0.75 -8.90 20.53
C GLU A 17 0.50 -9.52 19.89
N GLU A 18 0.87 -10.74 20.29
CA GLU A 18 2.00 -11.47 19.70
C GLU A 18 1.81 -11.68 18.19
N LYS A 19 0.62 -12.17 17.80
CA LYS A 19 0.31 -12.42 16.38
C LYS A 19 0.31 -11.13 15.56
N PHE A 20 -0.15 -10.03 16.15
CA PHE A 20 -0.12 -8.72 15.52
C PHE A 20 1.32 -8.24 15.32
N GLN A 21 2.17 -8.34 16.34
CA GLN A 21 3.59 -7.99 16.24
C GLN A 21 4.31 -8.81 15.16
N LEU A 22 4.05 -10.12 15.06
CA LEU A 22 4.63 -10.97 14.01
C LEU A 22 4.14 -10.58 12.62
N THR A 23 2.88 -10.17 12.48
CA THR A 23 2.31 -9.72 11.21
C THR A 23 2.89 -8.37 10.80
N LEU A 24 3.14 -7.47 11.76
CA LEU A 24 3.71 -6.15 11.52
C LEU A 24 5.23 -6.18 11.30
N ALA A 25 5.95 -7.13 11.88
CA ALA A 25 7.42 -7.19 11.83
C ALA A 25 8.03 -7.11 10.42
N PRO A 26 7.48 -7.75 9.36
CA PRO A 26 7.97 -7.59 8.00
C PRO A 26 7.81 -6.15 7.48
N PHE A 27 6.72 -5.48 7.83
CA PHE A 27 6.44 -4.10 7.41
C PHE A 27 7.32 -3.10 8.14
N LEU A 28 7.63 -3.35 9.42
CA LEU A 28 8.56 -2.54 10.21
C LEU A 28 10.03 -2.74 9.80
N LYS A 29 10.36 -3.83 9.11
CA LYS A 29 11.70 -4.15 8.59
C LYS A 29 11.89 -3.76 7.13
N VAL A 30 10.94 -3.04 6.52
CA VAL A 30 11.13 -2.50 5.18
C VAL A 30 12.10 -1.31 5.28
N GLU A 31 13.39 -1.60 5.11
CA GLU A 31 14.39 -0.59 4.84
C GLU A 31 14.17 -0.09 3.41
N VAL A 32 13.61 1.12 3.28
CA VAL A 32 13.38 1.75 1.99
C VAL A 32 14.69 2.42 1.53
N PRO A 33 15.33 1.95 0.44
CA PRO A 33 16.55 2.58 -0.07
C PRO A 33 16.24 4.01 -0.52
N GLY A 34 17.00 4.98 -0.02
CA GLY A 34 16.83 6.40 -0.37
C GLY A 34 16.26 7.29 0.74
N LEU A 35 16.01 6.76 1.94
CA LEU A 35 15.58 7.53 3.11
C LEU A 35 16.61 7.49 4.25
N GLU A 36 17.89 7.67 3.90
CA GLU A 36 18.95 7.94 4.87
C GLU A 36 18.68 9.31 5.53
N GLY A 37 18.08 9.31 6.73
CA GLY A 37 18.07 10.49 7.60
C GLY A 37 16.72 10.99 8.13
N THR A 38 15.60 10.32 7.87
CA THR A 38 14.33 10.66 8.56
C THR A 38 13.62 9.38 9.02
N PRO A 39 13.22 9.24 10.29
CA PRO A 39 12.40 8.11 10.74
C PRO A 39 10.97 8.30 10.21
N ALA A 40 10.78 8.08 8.91
CA ALA A 40 9.44 7.98 8.36
C ALA A 40 8.89 6.60 8.73
N ASP A 41 7.69 6.58 9.31
CA ASP A 41 6.95 5.36 9.61
C ASP A 41 6.90 4.47 8.35
N PRO A 42 7.44 3.24 8.38
CA PRO A 42 7.41 2.31 7.26
C PRO A 42 6.00 2.11 6.68
N ILE A 43 4.97 2.23 7.54
CA ILE A 43 3.57 2.15 7.14
C ILE A 43 3.16 3.37 6.30
N ALA A 44 3.60 4.58 6.67
CA ALA A 44 3.33 5.79 5.89
C ALA A 44 3.99 5.76 4.50
N LEU A 45 5.20 5.19 4.41
CA LEU A 45 5.88 4.96 3.13
C LEU A 45 5.14 3.95 2.27
N LEU A 46 4.65 2.87 2.86
CA LEU A 46 3.85 1.86 2.15
C LEU A 46 2.54 2.47 1.62
N VAL A 47 1.81 3.21 2.46
CA VAL A 47 0.57 3.91 2.07
C VAL A 47 0.83 4.87 0.90
N HIS A 48 1.89 5.67 1.00
CA HIS A 48 2.27 6.59 -0.08
C HIS A 48 2.68 5.87 -1.37
N SER A 49 3.33 4.71 -1.27
CA SER A 49 3.70 3.90 -2.44
C SER A 49 2.48 3.27 -3.11
N LEU A 50 1.51 2.78 -2.34
CA LEU A 50 0.24 2.26 -2.86
C LEU A 50 -0.58 3.36 -3.56
N GLN A 51 -0.66 4.55 -2.97
CA GLN A 51 -1.31 5.72 -3.60
C GLN A 51 -0.65 6.11 -4.93
N LYS A 52 0.67 5.91 -5.07
CA LYS A 52 1.36 6.14 -6.35
C LYS A 52 0.99 5.11 -7.41
N LEU A 53 0.72 3.86 -7.04
CA LEU A 53 0.28 2.81 -7.97
C LEU A 53 -1.13 3.11 -8.48
N ASP A 54 -2.07 3.51 -7.62
CA ASP A 54 -3.42 3.94 -8.04
C ASP A 54 -3.36 5.09 -9.05
N ARG A 55 -2.39 6.00 -8.88
CA ARG A 55 -2.16 7.10 -9.83
C ARG A 55 -1.60 6.60 -11.16
N ILE A 56 -0.79 5.55 -11.19
CA ILE A 56 -0.28 4.95 -12.44
C ILE A 56 -1.42 4.32 -13.23
N ASP A 57 -2.35 3.62 -12.59
CA ASP A 57 -3.52 3.03 -13.26
C ASP A 57 -4.39 4.13 -13.91
N SER A 58 -4.68 5.19 -13.16
CA SER A 58 -5.42 6.34 -13.69
C SER A 58 -4.69 7.06 -14.84
N LEU A 59 -3.37 7.19 -14.77
CA LEU A 59 -2.58 7.78 -15.85
C LEU A 59 -2.53 6.86 -17.08
N SER A 60 -2.50 5.55 -16.89
CA SER A 60 -2.51 4.57 -17.98
C SER A 60 -3.84 4.61 -18.73
N GLU A 61 -4.97 4.71 -18.02
CA GLU A 61 -6.29 4.91 -18.65
C GLU A 61 -6.35 6.22 -19.46
N GLN A 62 -5.78 7.31 -18.91
CA GLN A 62 -5.71 8.59 -19.63
C GLN A 62 -4.84 8.50 -20.89
N ILE A 63 -3.72 7.77 -20.84
CA ILE A 63 -2.86 7.53 -21.99
C ILE A 63 -3.61 6.72 -23.05
N SER A 64 -4.25 5.61 -22.67
CA SER A 64 -5.04 4.79 -23.59
C SER A 64 -6.17 5.58 -24.26
N PHE A 65 -6.85 6.46 -23.52
CA PHE A 65 -7.86 7.36 -24.08
C PHE A 65 -7.27 8.35 -25.09
N LEU A 66 -6.08 8.88 -24.82
CA LEU A 66 -5.39 9.78 -25.74
C LEU A 66 -4.91 9.05 -27.00
N GLU A 67 -4.41 7.82 -26.86
CA GLU A 67 -4.01 6.97 -27.98
C GLU A 67 -5.19 6.68 -28.92
N GLU A 68 -6.34 6.27 -28.38
CA GLU A 68 -7.56 6.04 -29.16
C GLU A 68 -8.00 7.30 -29.92
N ARG A 69 -7.94 8.47 -29.26
CA ARG A 69 -8.27 9.75 -29.91
C ARG A 69 -7.26 10.16 -30.97
N LEU A 70 -5.97 9.88 -30.78
CA LEU A 70 -4.95 10.12 -31.79
C LEU A 70 -5.11 9.21 -33.00
N GLU A 71 -5.52 7.95 -32.81
CA GLU A 71 -5.89 7.06 -33.91
C GLU A 71 -7.08 7.62 -34.72
N ILE A 72 -8.08 8.16 -34.03
CA ILE A 72 -9.24 8.83 -34.66
C ILE A 72 -8.82 10.13 -35.36
N CYS A 73 -7.88 10.88 -34.80
CA CYS A 73 -7.33 12.13 -35.34
C CYS A 73 -6.17 11.92 -36.32
N SER A 74 -5.87 10.68 -36.74
CA SER A 74 -4.90 10.41 -37.79
C SER A 74 -5.41 11.04 -39.09
N CYS A 75 -5.00 12.29 -39.34
CA CYS A 75 -5.20 12.94 -40.62
C CYS A 75 -4.67 11.97 -41.67
N LYS A 76 -5.58 11.37 -42.46
CA LYS A 76 -5.20 10.62 -43.65
C LYS A 76 -4.25 11.52 -44.43
N ASN A 77 -2.98 11.14 -44.48
CA ASN A 77 -2.06 11.68 -45.46
C ASN A 77 -2.58 11.21 -46.82
N GLU A 78 -3.56 11.94 -47.35
CA GLU A 78 -3.97 11.90 -48.74
C GLU A 78 -2.77 12.45 -49.52
N ARG A 79 -1.97 11.53 -50.05
CA ARG A 79 -1.01 11.81 -51.12
C ARG A 79 -1.42 11.00 -52.33
#